data_AF-A0A7J4UPL5-F1
#
_entry.id   AF-A0A7J4UPL5-F1
#
_cell.length_a   1.000
_cell.length_b   1.000
_cell.length_c   1.000
_cell.angle_alpha   90.00
_cell.angle_beta   90.00
_cell.angle_gamma   90.00
#
_symmetry.space_group_name_H-M   'P 1'
#
loop_
_entity.id
_entity.type
_entity.pdbx_description
1 polymer ?
#
loop_
_entity_poly.entity_id
_entity_poly.type
_entity_poly.pdbx_seq_one_letter_code
_entity_poly.pdbx_strand_id
1 'polypeptide(L)'
;MMIHKKGQGLSLTTIIVAALALIVLVVLVLIFTGRIALFEQGVSDSGNSELVQMQVGYGQCEPTTSAGSTFKTSFGSAETDAEKDEARAVLRDEISRCKTWNSEKEGCQENGCVWG
;
A
#
# COMPACT_ATOMS: atom_id res chain seq x y z
N MET A 1 -61.06 -29.14 9.62
CA MET A 1 -59.69 -28.81 10.05
C MET A 1 -59.19 -27.64 9.22
N MET A 2 -59.36 -26.40 9.69
CA MET A 2 -58.99 -25.20 8.93
C MET A 2 -57.54 -24.85 9.25
N ILE A 3 -56.63 -25.07 8.30
CA ILE A 3 -55.24 -24.66 8.40
C ILE A 3 -55.17 -23.15 8.20
N HIS A 4 -55.02 -22.40 9.29
CA HIS A 4 -54.82 -20.97 9.28
C HIS A 4 -53.44 -20.67 8.67
N LYS A 5 -53.39 -20.24 7.40
CA LYS A 5 -52.15 -19.81 6.75
C LYS A 5 -51.64 -18.54 7.43
N LYS A 6 -50.61 -18.67 8.27
CA LYS A 6 -49.83 -17.55 8.84
C LYS A 6 -48.97 -16.91 7.75
N GLY A 7 -49.60 -16.25 6.79
CA GLY A 7 -48.96 -15.27 5.93
C GLY A 7 -49.01 -13.92 6.63
N GLN A 8 -48.21 -13.74 7.69
CA GLN A 8 -47.91 -12.38 8.17
C GLN A 8 -47.06 -11.74 7.09
N GLY A 9 -47.70 -11.04 6.15
CA GLY A 9 -47.01 -10.20 5.19
C GLY A 9 -46.18 -9.20 5.97
N LEU A 10 -44.86 -9.23 5.77
CA LEU A 10 -43.99 -8.13 6.17
C LEU A 10 -44.65 -6.84 5.66
N SER A 11 -44.89 -5.89 6.56
CA SER A 11 -45.52 -4.62 6.19
C SER A 11 -44.74 -4.03 5.02
N LEU A 12 -45.45 -3.53 4.01
CA LEU A 12 -44.85 -2.91 2.83
C LEU A 12 -43.87 -1.80 3.23
N THR A 13 -44.13 -1.13 4.36
CA THR A 13 -43.21 -0.16 4.98
C THR A 13 -41.88 -0.78 5.39
N THR A 14 -41.88 -1.99 5.97
CA THR A 14 -40.66 -2.72 6.37
C THR A 14 -39.82 -3.09 5.14
N ILE A 15 -40.47 -3.52 4.04
CA ILE A 15 -39.78 -3.85 2.80
C ILE A 15 -39.10 -2.61 2.21
N ILE A 16 -39.81 -1.46 2.20
CA ILE A 16 -39.26 -0.20 1.71
C ILE A 16 -38.06 0.25 2.54
N VAL A 17 -38.18 0.23 3.87
CA VAL A 17 -37.08 0.64 4.77
C VAL A 17 -35.86 -0.27 4.60
N ALA A 18 -36.07 -1.58 4.47
CA ALA A 18 -34.98 -2.53 4.22
C ALA A 18 -34.27 -2.26 2.89
N ALA A 19 -35.02 -1.97 1.82
CA ALA A 19 -34.45 -1.64 0.52
C ALA A 19 -33.63 -0.33 0.56
N LEU A 20 -34.16 0.72 1.21
CA LEU A 20 -33.45 2.00 1.34
C LEU A 20 -32.16 1.86 2.15
N ALA A 21 -32.21 1.11 3.26
CA ALA A 21 -31.02 0.85 4.08
C ALA A 21 -29.92 0.11 3.29
N LEU A 22 -30.31 -0.89 2.48
CA LEU A 22 -29.39 -1.64 1.63
C LEU A 22 -28.74 -0.73 0.57
N ILE A 23 -29.52 0.13 -0.08
CA ILE A 23 -28.98 1.10 -1.07
C ILE A 23 -27.93 2.01 -0.43
N VAL A 24 -28.23 2.58 0.74
CA VAL A 24 -27.27 3.44 1.45
C VAL A 24 -26.00 2.68 1.80
N LEU A 25 -26.13 1.44 2.28
CA LEU A 25 -24.97 0.59 2.61
C LEU A 25 -24.10 0.35 1.37
N VAL A 26 -24.69 0.01 0.22
CA VAL A 26 -23.94 -0.20 -1.03
C VAL A 26 -23.20 1.07 -1.45
N VAL A 27 -23.84 2.24 -1.38
CA VAL A 27 -23.20 3.52 -1.71
C VAL A 27 -22.02 3.80 -0.78
N LEU A 28 -22.18 3.57 0.53
CA LEU A 28 -21.09 3.74 1.49
C LEU A 28 -19.91 2.82 1.18
N VAL A 29 -20.16 1.54 0.91
CA VAL A 29 -19.10 0.57 0.55
C VAL A 29 -18.36 1.05 -0.70
N LEU A 30 -19.06 1.46 -1.75
CA LEU A 30 -18.43 1.94 -2.99
C LEU A 30 -17.55 3.16 -2.77
N ILE A 31 -18.00 4.13 -1.96
CA ILE A 31 -17.21 5.32 -1.63
C ILE A 31 -15.97 4.94 -0.82
N PHE A 32 -16.14 4.14 0.23
CA PHE A 32 -15.01 3.74 1.09
C PHE A 32 -13.99 2.92 0.30
N THR A 33 -14.41 1.95 -0.51
CA THR A 33 -13.52 1.17 -1.37
C THR A 33 -12.83 2.03 -2.43
N GLY A 34 -13.56 2.94 -3.08
CA GLY A 34 -12.97 3.82 -4.10
C GLY A 34 -11.93 4.78 -3.52
N ARG A 35 -12.13 5.29 -2.30
CA ARG A 35 -11.16 6.17 -1.64
C ARG A 35 -9.89 5.41 -1.25
N ILE A 36 -10.01 4.19 -0.70
CA ILE A 36 -8.86 3.36 -0.33
C ILE A 36 -7.96 3.08 -1.54
N ALA A 37 -8.54 2.75 -2.69
CA ALA A 37 -7.77 2.49 -3.92
C ALA A 37 -6.98 3.74 -4.39
N LEU A 38 -7.57 4.93 -4.27
CA LEU A 38 -6.89 6.19 -4.61
C LEU A 38 -5.76 6.52 -3.62
N PHE A 39 -5.92 6.21 -2.33
CA PHE A 39 -4.86 6.37 -1.35
C PHE A 39 -3.66 5.45 -1.66
N GLU A 40 -3.91 4.17 -1.98
CA GLU A 40 -2.84 3.23 -2.36
C GLU A 40 -2.07 3.71 -3.60
N GLN A 41 -2.77 4.27 -4.58
CA GLN A 41 -2.15 4.81 -5.79
C GLN A 41 -1.30 6.06 -5.49
N GLY A 42 -1.80 7.02 -4.70
CA GLY A 42 -1.06 8.23 -4.35
C GLY A 42 0.18 7.98 -3.47
N VAL A 43 0.10 7.01 -2.55
CA VAL A 43 1.22 6.51 -1.74
C VAL A 43 2.30 5.91 -2.63
N SER A 44 1.90 5.09 -3.61
CA SER A 44 2.80 4.46 -4.56
C SER A 44 3.54 5.48 -5.43
N ASP A 45 2.85 6.45 -6.02
CA ASP A 45 3.45 7.43 -6.93
C ASP A 45 4.47 8.35 -6.25
N SER A 46 4.16 8.80 -5.03
CA SER A 46 5.08 9.63 -4.23
C SER A 46 6.32 8.86 -3.81
N GLY A 47 6.15 7.61 -3.34
CA GLY A 47 7.27 6.73 -3.02
C GLY A 47 8.12 6.35 -4.23
N ASN A 48 7.51 6.15 -5.40
CA ASN A 48 8.21 5.82 -6.64
C ASN A 48 9.12 6.95 -7.13
N SER A 49 8.59 8.18 -7.18
CA SER A 49 9.36 9.34 -7.67
C SER A 49 10.57 9.66 -6.80
N GLU A 50 10.44 9.49 -5.49
CA GLU A 50 11.54 9.65 -4.55
C GLU A 50 12.54 8.48 -4.62
N LEU A 51 12.06 7.24 -4.79
CA LEU A 51 12.92 6.08 -4.97
C LEU A 51 13.81 6.26 -6.21
N VAL A 52 13.26 6.71 -7.34
CA VAL A 52 14.01 6.94 -8.58
C VAL A 52 15.13 7.97 -8.37
N GLN A 53 14.91 9.01 -7.57
CA GLN A 53 15.95 9.98 -7.24
C GLN A 53 17.10 9.34 -6.44
N MET A 54 16.78 8.44 -5.51
CA MET A 54 17.79 7.72 -4.74
C MET A 54 18.52 6.64 -5.55
N GLN A 55 17.85 6.07 -6.55
CA GLN A 55 18.45 5.11 -7.49
C GLN A 55 19.58 5.70 -8.32
N VAL A 56 19.62 7.02 -8.53
CA VAL A 56 20.76 7.70 -9.17
C VAL A 56 22.07 7.44 -8.41
N GLY A 57 21.96 7.22 -7.10
CA GLY A 57 23.10 6.88 -6.26
C GLY A 57 23.54 5.42 -6.37
N TYR A 58 22.85 4.54 -7.09
CA TYR A 58 23.15 3.11 -7.07
C TYR A 58 24.45 2.81 -7.84
N GLY A 59 25.18 1.78 -7.37
CA GLY A 59 26.38 1.26 -8.03
C GLY A 59 26.07 -0.04 -8.79
N GLN A 60 27.10 -0.84 -9.08
CA GLN A 60 26.90 -2.22 -9.57
C GLN A 60 26.30 -3.13 -8.49
N CYS A 61 26.45 -2.78 -7.21
CA CYS A 61 25.77 -3.44 -6.11
C CYS A 61 24.65 -2.56 -5.55
N GLU A 62 23.41 -3.00 -5.74
CA GLU A 62 22.19 -2.27 -5.44
C GLU A 62 21.39 -2.93 -4.29
N PRO A 63 20.60 -2.16 -3.53
CA PRO A 63 19.61 -2.74 -2.62
C PRO A 63 18.61 -3.63 -3.33
N THR A 64 18.00 -4.55 -2.58
CA THR A 64 16.97 -5.45 -3.10
C THR A 64 15.69 -4.70 -3.51
N THR A 65 14.90 -5.33 -4.38
CA THR A 65 13.56 -4.83 -4.73
C THR A 65 12.65 -4.74 -3.52
N SER A 66 12.85 -5.60 -2.51
CA SER A 66 12.12 -5.54 -1.24
C SER A 66 12.47 -4.29 -0.45
N ALA A 67 13.76 -3.93 -0.32
CA ALA A 67 14.18 -2.67 0.30
C ALA A 67 13.52 -1.45 -0.39
N GLY A 68 13.47 -1.46 -1.72
CA GLY A 68 12.75 -0.45 -2.50
C GLY A 68 11.24 -0.41 -2.21
N SER A 69 10.57 -1.57 -2.06
CA SER A 69 9.15 -1.62 -1.71
C SER A 69 8.86 -1.15 -0.28
N THR A 70 9.72 -1.50 0.68
CA THR A 70 9.61 -1.03 2.07
C THR A 70 9.76 0.47 2.12
N PHE A 71 10.73 1.03 1.40
CA PHE A 71 10.89 2.48 1.27
C PHE A 71 9.62 3.15 0.70
N LYS A 72 9.07 2.64 -0.40
CA LYS A 72 7.85 3.21 -1.01
C LYS A 72 6.68 3.24 -0.02
N THR A 73 6.50 2.16 0.73
CA THR A 73 5.45 2.07 1.75
C THR A 73 5.71 3.07 2.87
N SER A 74 6.89 3.04 3.50
CA SER A 74 7.22 3.92 4.63
C SER A 74 7.21 5.41 4.26
N PHE A 75 7.71 5.75 3.08
CA PHE A 75 7.73 7.12 2.57
C PHE A 75 6.34 7.60 2.15
N GLY A 76 5.58 6.74 1.46
CA GLY A 76 4.25 7.09 0.99
C GLY A 76 3.23 7.18 2.13
N SER A 77 3.39 6.41 3.21
CA SER A 77 2.53 6.45 4.40
C SER A 77 2.95 7.50 5.44
N ALA A 78 4.08 8.18 5.26
CA ALA A 78 4.57 9.19 6.19
C ALA A 78 3.66 10.44 6.18
N GLU A 79 3.18 10.84 7.36
CA GLU A 79 2.30 12.00 7.53
C GLU A 79 3.12 13.29 7.70
N THR A 80 4.37 13.17 8.16
CA THR A 80 5.27 14.29 8.45
C THR A 80 6.56 14.24 7.63
N ASP A 81 7.21 15.39 7.47
CA ASP A 81 8.50 15.45 6.78
C ASP A 81 9.61 14.72 7.56
N ALA A 82 9.51 14.66 8.90
CA ALA A 82 10.44 13.91 9.73
C ALA A 82 10.42 12.40 9.44
N GLU A 83 9.22 11.82 9.30
CA GLU A 83 9.07 10.39 8.94
C GLU A 83 9.56 10.10 7.51
N LYS A 84 9.35 11.05 6.58
CA LYS A 84 9.92 10.95 5.23
C LYS A 84 11.44 10.97 5.24
N ASP A 85 12.03 11.83 6.06
CA ASP A 85 13.48 11.92 6.21
C ASP A 85 14.06 10.68 6.87
N GLU A 86 13.35 10.07 7.83
CA GLU A 86 13.70 8.77 8.39
C GLU A 86 13.66 7.66 7.33
N ALA A 87 12.58 7.58 6.54
CA ALA A 87 12.48 6.60 5.45
C ALA A 87 13.62 6.76 4.43
N ARG A 88 13.96 8.00 4.07
CA ARG A 88 15.13 8.31 3.22
C ARG A 88 16.43 7.87 3.87
N ALA A 89 16.61 8.12 5.17
CA ALA A 89 17.82 7.74 5.90
C ALA A 89 18.01 6.22 5.93
N VAL A 90 16.93 5.46 6.19
CA VAL A 90 16.95 3.99 6.17
C VAL A 90 17.36 3.46 4.81
N LEU A 91 16.74 3.95 3.72
CA LEU A 91 17.12 3.51 2.38
C LEU A 91 18.56 3.94 2.04
N ARG A 92 18.98 5.14 2.43
CA ARG A 92 20.34 5.62 2.22
C ARG A 92 21.39 4.77 2.94
N ASP A 93 21.09 4.32 4.15
CA ASP A 93 21.95 3.40 4.90
C ASP A 93 22.08 2.07 4.15
N GLU A 94 20.97 1.53 3.65
CA GLU A 94 20.97 0.29 2.87
C GLU A 94 21.76 0.41 1.55
N ILE A 95 21.62 1.54 0.85
CA ILE A 95 22.44 1.87 -0.34
C ILE A 95 23.91 1.91 0.04
N SER A 96 24.24 2.57 1.15
CA SER A 96 25.63 2.72 1.62
C SER A 96 26.22 1.37 2.01
N ARG A 97 25.42 0.50 2.64
CA ARG A 97 25.73 -0.88 2.96
C ARG A 97 26.09 -1.63 1.68
N CYS A 98 25.18 -1.69 0.70
CA CYS A 98 25.41 -2.40 -0.57
C CYS A 98 26.62 -1.87 -1.35
N LYS A 99 26.85 -0.54 -1.33
CA LYS A 99 28.02 0.06 -1.96
C LYS A 99 29.35 -0.44 -1.43
N THR A 100 29.43 -0.92 -0.19
CA THR A 100 30.69 -1.46 0.36
C THR A 100 31.17 -2.70 -0.40
N TRP A 101 30.27 -3.43 -1.07
CA TRP A 101 30.59 -4.61 -1.87
C TRP A 101 30.47 -4.36 -3.39
N ASN A 102 30.62 -3.12 -3.82
CA ASN A 102 30.54 -2.73 -5.24
C ASN A 102 31.73 -3.22 -6.10
N SER A 103 32.69 -3.91 -5.49
CA SER A 103 33.90 -4.40 -6.16
C SER A 103 33.71 -5.77 -6.82
N GLU A 104 32.88 -6.64 -6.24
CA GLU A 104 32.76 -8.04 -6.64
C GLU A 104 31.30 -8.52 -6.54
N LYS A 105 30.86 -9.24 -7.57
CA LYS A 105 29.50 -9.77 -7.64
C LYS A 105 29.17 -10.73 -6.50
N GLU A 106 30.11 -11.62 -6.18
CA GLU A 106 29.93 -12.65 -5.14
C GLU A 106 29.75 -11.97 -3.77
N GLY A 107 30.64 -11.04 -3.40
CA GLY A 107 30.52 -10.28 -2.16
C GLY A 107 29.22 -9.46 -2.06
N CYS A 108 28.73 -8.89 -3.17
CA CYS A 108 27.45 -8.19 -3.18
C CYS A 108 26.26 -9.11 -2.88
N GLN A 109 26.19 -10.25 -3.57
CA GLN A 109 25.07 -11.19 -3.45
C GLN A 109 25.07 -11.93 -2.10
N GLU A 110 26.24 -12.27 -1.57
CA GLU A 110 26.38 -12.90 -0.23
C GLU A 110 25.90 -12.00 0.90
N ASN A 111 26.02 -10.67 0.74
CA ASN A 111 25.57 -9.68 1.73
C ASN A 111 24.11 -9.23 1.53
N GLY A 112 23.34 -9.97 0.71
CA GLY A 112 21.91 -9.75 0.53
C GLY A 112 21.56 -8.53 -0.33
N CYS A 113 22.47 -8.08 -1.18
CA CYS A 113 22.25 -7.04 -2.18
C CYS A 113 22.13 -7.67 -3.58
N VAL A 114 21.70 -6.90 -4.58
CA VAL A 114 21.52 -7.34 -5.96
C VAL A 114 22.61 -6.73 -6.82
N TRP A 115 23.28 -7.57 -7.62
CA TRP A 115 24.25 -7.09 -8.60
C TRP A 115 23.56 -6.71 -9.92
N GLY A 116 23.79 -5.47 -10.37
CA GLY A 116 23.29 -4.89 -11.63
C GLY A 116 24.25 -5.04 -12.80
#